data_AF-A0A968T4B8-F1
#
_entry.id   AF-A0A968T4B8-F1
#
_cell.length_a   1.000
_cell.length_b   1.000
_cell.length_c   1.000
_cell.angle_alpha   90.00
_cell.angle_beta   90.00
_cell.angle_gamma   90.00
#
_symmetry.space_group_name_H-M   'P 1'
#
loop_
_entity.id
_entity.type
_entity.pdbx_description
1 polymer ?
#
loop_
_entity_poly.entity_id
_entity_poly.type
_entity_poly.pdbx_seq_one_letter_code
_entity_poly.pdbx_strand_id
1 'polypeptide(L)'
;MKGKKIPDREIWIYARRPVFAPENDVRKFAAFDERGEIAGFVFYDPIYYKGKVTGYSANTPRTNEAKYLHITTAIHMAAIEVFRSEGVESLNLCLSPL
;
A
#
# COMPACT_ATOMS: atom_id res chain seq x y z
N MET A 1 -8.44 -13.16 17.94
CA MET A 1 -8.47 -14.42 17.14
C MET A 1 -7.05 -14.88 16.87
N LYS A 2 -6.67 -16.11 17.23
CA LYS A 2 -5.38 -16.70 16.81
C LYS A 2 -5.55 -17.21 15.38
N GLY A 3 -5.11 -16.43 14.39
CA GLY A 3 -5.10 -16.86 13.00
C GLY A 3 -4.20 -18.08 12.79
N LYS A 4 -4.53 -18.92 11.80
CA LYS A 4 -3.67 -20.02 11.37
C LYS A 4 -2.35 -19.43 10.86
N LYS A 5 -1.22 -19.84 11.44
CA LYS A 5 0.11 -19.48 10.92
C LYS A 5 0.29 -20.19 9.58
N ILE A 6 0.43 -19.42 8.51
CA ILE A 6 0.73 -19.93 7.17
C ILE A 6 2.25 -19.79 6.97
N PRO A 7 2.94 -20.81 6.43
CA PRO A 7 4.36 -20.70 6.12
C PRO A 7 4.62 -19.59 5.09
N ASP A 8 5.63 -18.76 5.34
CA ASP A 8 6.00 -17.63 4.48
C ASP A 8 6.10 -17.98 2.99
N ARG A 9 6.64 -19.17 2.66
CA ARG A 9 6.80 -19.65 1.28
C ARG A 9 5.49 -19.71 0.49
N GLU A 10 4.36 -19.89 1.18
CA GLU A 10 3.04 -20.05 0.57
C GLU A 10 2.37 -18.69 0.32
N ILE A 11 2.86 -17.62 0.97
CA ILE A 11 2.31 -16.26 0.85
C ILE A 11 3.00 -15.43 -0.23
N TRP A 12 4.26 -15.74 -0.59
CA TRP A 12 5.03 -14.85 -1.48
C TRP A 12 4.50 -14.77 -2.91
N ILE A 13 3.70 -15.75 -3.36
CA ILE A 13 3.01 -15.67 -4.65
C ILE A 13 1.92 -14.58 -4.64
N TYR A 14 1.34 -14.27 -3.48
CA TYR A 14 0.25 -13.31 -3.32
C TYR A 14 0.71 -11.97 -2.74
N ALA A 15 1.76 -11.96 -1.92
CA ALA A 15 2.23 -10.77 -1.23
C ALA A 15 3.73 -10.55 -1.44
N ARG A 16 4.04 -9.46 -2.14
CA ARG A 16 5.39 -8.91 -2.28
C ARG A 16 5.92 -8.48 -0.90
N ARG A 17 7.23 -8.71 -0.67
CA ARG A 17 7.93 -8.22 0.53
C ARG A 17 8.15 -6.70 0.43
N PRO A 18 8.01 -5.94 1.54
CA PRO A 18 8.33 -4.52 1.52
C PRO A 18 9.82 -4.32 1.25
N VAL A 19 10.13 -3.48 0.27
CA VAL A 19 11.48 -2.95 0.04
C VAL A 19 11.47 -1.51 0.55
N PHE A 20 12.25 -1.23 1.59
CA PHE A 20 12.27 0.11 2.21
C PHE A 20 13.19 1.09 1.47
N ALA A 21 14.16 0.59 0.71
CA ALA A 21 15.02 1.39 -0.15
C ALA A 21 14.24 2.02 -1.33
N PRO A 22 14.76 3.09 -1.97
CA PRO A 22 14.15 3.66 -3.17
C PRO A 22 14.00 2.61 -4.28
N GLU A 23 12.89 2.69 -5.00
CA GLU A 23 12.60 1.85 -6.16
C GLU A 23 11.99 2.72 -7.24
N ASN A 24 12.25 2.40 -8.50
CA ASN A 24 11.77 3.20 -9.63
C ASN A 24 10.24 3.27 -9.62
N ASP A 25 9.74 4.49 -9.64
CA ASP A 25 8.31 4.86 -9.68
C ASP A 25 7.43 4.30 -8.54
N VAL A 26 7.97 3.55 -7.57
CA VAL A 26 7.22 3.07 -6.42
C VAL A 26 6.92 4.24 -5.48
N ARG A 27 5.64 4.41 -5.13
CA ARG A 27 5.19 5.46 -4.22
C ARG A 27 4.93 4.89 -2.83
N LYS A 28 5.38 5.59 -1.80
CA LYS A 28 5.31 5.14 -0.41
C LYS A 28 4.67 6.21 0.43
N PHE A 29 3.60 5.86 1.10
CA PHE A 29 2.90 6.74 2.03
C PHE A 29 2.99 6.13 3.42
N ALA A 30 3.34 6.95 4.40
CA ALA A 30 3.39 6.58 5.80
C ALA A 30 2.56 7.55 6.62
N ALA A 31 1.77 7.01 7.54
CA ALA A 31 1.08 7.77 8.56
C ALA A 31 1.90 7.73 9.86
N PHE A 32 1.98 8.88 10.51
CA PHE A 32 2.67 9.05 11.79
C PHE A 32 1.64 9.44 12.84
N ASP A 33 1.84 8.99 14.08
CA ASP A 33 1.04 9.45 15.20
C ASP A 33 1.56 10.78 15.77
N GLU A 34 0.88 11.30 16.79
CA GLU A 34 1.23 12.57 17.45
C GLU A 34 2.64 12.59 18.06
N ARG A 35 3.23 11.41 18.32
CA ARG A 35 4.59 11.26 18.86
C ARG A 35 5.63 11.07 17.75
N GLY A 36 5.21 11.05 16.49
CA GLY A 36 6.06 10.81 15.33
C GLY A 36 6.37 9.33 15.08
N GLU A 37 5.69 8.40 15.73
CA GLU A 37 5.86 6.96 15.50
C GLU A 37 5.06 6.52 14.27
N ILE A 38 5.56 5.52 13.52
CA ILE A 38 4.86 4.99 12.34
C ILE A 38 3.59 4.26 12.80
N ALA A 39 2.43 4.80 12.43
CA ALA A 39 1.12 4.19 12.67
C ALA A 39 0.76 3.17 11.58
N GLY A 40 1.21 3.40 10.35
CA GLY A 40 1.04 2.50 9.22
C GLY A 40 1.67 3.04 7.94
N PHE A 41 1.80 2.18 6.94
CA PHE A 41 2.30 2.55 5.62
C PHE A 41 1.65 1.70 4.52
N VAL A 42 1.64 2.25 3.30
CA VAL A 42 1.23 1.54 2.09
C VAL A 42 2.24 1.84 0.99
N PHE A 43 2.69 0.77 0.31
CA PHE A 43 3.48 0.89 -0.91
C PHE A 43 2.60 0.66 -2.13
N TYR A 44 2.82 1.51 -3.13
CA TYR A 44 2.06 1.59 -4.36
C TYR A 44 2.99 1.29 -5.53
N ASP A 45 2.85 0.09 -6.10
CA ASP A 45 3.66 -0.33 -7.24
C ASP A 45 3.07 0.27 -8.53
N PRO A 46 3.91 0.77 -9.46
CA PRO A 46 3.46 1.43 -10.67
C PRO A 46 2.78 0.45 -11.65
N ILE A 47 1.72 0.93 -12.29
CA ILE A 47 1.09 0.28 -13.43
C ILE A 47 1.53 1.05 -14.68
N TYR A 48 2.16 0.35 -15.62
CA TYR A 48 2.68 0.96 -16.83
C TYR A 48 1.79 0.69 -18.04
N TYR A 49 1.63 1.71 -18.87
CA TYR A 49 1.12 1.59 -20.23
C TYR A 49 1.99 2.39 -21.19
N LYS A 50 2.49 1.74 -22.25
CA LYS A 50 3.41 2.33 -23.24
C LYS A 50 4.63 3.04 -22.59
N GLY A 51 5.20 2.42 -21.56
CA GLY A 51 6.38 2.93 -20.85
C GLY A 51 6.12 4.13 -19.94
N LYS A 52 4.86 4.52 -19.72
CA LYS A 52 4.46 5.58 -18.78
C LYS A 52 3.66 4.99 -17.64
N VAL A 53 3.82 5.55 -16.44
CA VAL A 53 2.96 5.23 -15.30
C VAL A 53 1.56 5.76 -15.57
N THR A 54 0.55 4.89 -15.55
CA THR A 54 -0.87 5.27 -15.70
C THR A 54 -1.70 4.99 -14.46
N GLY A 55 -1.15 4.22 -13.51
CA GLY A 55 -1.84 3.85 -12.30
C GLY A 55 -0.89 3.32 -11.24
N TYR A 56 -1.47 2.97 -10.11
CA TYR A 56 -0.75 2.31 -9.01
C TYR A 56 -1.55 1.16 -8.42
N SER A 57 -0.87 0.15 -7.87
CA SER A 57 -1.47 -0.96 -7.10
C SER A 57 -1.02 -0.94 -5.65
N ALA A 58 -1.97 -0.99 -4.71
CA ALA A 58 -1.73 -0.88 -3.27
C ALA A 58 -1.25 -2.20 -2.63
N ASN A 59 -0.09 -2.70 -3.02
CA ASN A 59 0.33 -4.08 -2.75
C ASN A 59 0.80 -4.37 -1.32
N THR A 60 1.32 -3.36 -0.60
CA THR A 60 1.95 -3.59 0.72
C THR A 60 1.37 -2.69 1.82
N PRO A 61 0.09 -2.81 2.18
CA PRO A 61 -0.46 -2.15 3.36
C PRO A 61 0.03 -2.85 4.63
N ARG A 62 0.58 -2.08 5.58
CA ARG A 62 0.99 -2.55 6.91
C ARG A 62 0.59 -1.51 7.94
N THR A 63 -0.10 -1.95 8.97
CA THR A 63 -0.75 -1.09 9.95
C THR A 63 -0.85 -1.83 11.27
N ASN A 64 -0.78 -1.09 12.38
CA ASN A 64 -1.17 -1.61 13.67
C ASN A 64 -2.65 -1.30 13.93
N GLU A 65 -3.55 -2.08 13.31
CA GLU A 65 -5.00 -1.85 13.42
C GLU A 65 -5.55 -1.99 14.84
N ALA A 66 -4.84 -2.72 15.72
CA ALA A 66 -5.22 -2.83 17.12
C ALA A 66 -5.07 -1.51 17.88
N LYS A 67 -4.16 -0.63 17.43
CA LYS A 67 -3.92 0.68 18.03
C LYS A 67 -4.57 1.81 17.23
N TYR A 68 -4.60 1.69 15.91
CA TYR A 68 -5.08 2.74 15.02
C TYR A 68 -6.11 2.20 14.01
N LEU A 69 -7.38 2.46 14.30
CA LEU A 69 -8.48 2.04 13.44
C LEU A 69 -8.47 2.83 12.11
N HIS A 70 -8.73 2.14 10.99
CA HIS A 70 -8.89 2.73 9.64
C HIS A 70 -7.70 3.51 9.07
N ILE A 71 -6.48 3.38 9.62
CA ILE A 71 -5.29 4.08 9.09
C ILE A 71 -5.01 3.73 7.63
N THR A 72 -5.16 2.47 7.23
CA THR A 72 -4.97 2.06 5.82
C THR A 72 -5.90 2.83 4.89
N THR A 73 -7.17 2.99 5.27
CA THR A 73 -8.15 3.78 4.51
C THR A 73 -7.74 5.25 4.42
N ALA A 74 -7.29 5.85 5.52
CA ALA A 74 -6.80 7.22 5.53
C ALA A 74 -5.59 7.40 4.60
N ILE A 75 -4.63 6.46 4.62
CA ILE A 75 -3.48 6.46 3.72
C ILE A 75 -3.91 6.34 2.25
N HIS A 76 -4.92 5.51 1.95
CA HIS A 76 -5.46 5.43 0.59
C HIS A 76 -6.10 6.74 0.14
N MET A 77 -6.89 7.41 0.99
CA MET A 77 -7.49 8.70 0.65
C MET A 77 -6.43 9.76 0.35
N ALA A 78 -5.40 9.87 1.20
CA ALA A 78 -4.28 10.79 0.96
C ALA A 78 -3.52 10.48 -0.34
N ALA A 79 -3.29 9.18 -0.63
CA ALA A 79 -2.65 8.78 -1.87
C ALA A 79 -3.51 9.10 -3.10
N ILE A 80 -4.84 8.88 -3.03
CA ILE A 80 -5.78 9.21 -4.10
C ILE A 80 -5.74 10.70 -4.43
N GLU A 81 -5.71 11.58 -3.41
CA GLU A 81 -5.63 13.03 -3.62
C GLU A 81 -4.36 13.43 -4.36
N VAL A 82 -3.20 12.90 -3.94
CA VAL A 82 -1.92 13.14 -4.60
C VAL A 82 -1.93 12.61 -6.04
N PHE A 83 -2.31 11.35 -6.23
CA PHE A 83 -2.35 10.72 -7.56
C PHE A 83 -3.31 11.43 -8.51
N ARG A 84 -4.46 11.88 -8.02
CA ARG A 84 -5.42 12.66 -8.82
C ARG A 84 -4.81 13.99 -9.25
N SER A 85 -4.11 14.69 -8.36
CA SER A 85 -3.45 15.97 -8.70
C SER A 85 -2.33 15.81 -9.73
N GLU A 86 -1.71 14.62 -9.78
CA GLU A 86 -0.67 14.26 -10.74
C GLU A 86 -1.21 13.70 -12.07
N GLY A 87 -2.55 13.54 -12.19
CA GLY A 87 -3.19 13.02 -13.40
C GLY A 87 -3.10 11.49 -13.57
N VAL A 88 -2.88 10.76 -12.49
CA VAL A 88 -2.89 9.29 -12.49
C VAL A 88 -4.33 8.80 -12.72
N GLU A 89 -4.49 7.86 -13.66
CA GLU A 89 -5.81 7.44 -14.16
C GLU A 89 -6.51 6.45 -13.23
N SER A 90 -5.75 5.58 -12.58
CA SER A 90 -6.31 4.48 -11.79
C SER A 90 -5.53 4.13 -10.54
N LEU A 91 -6.26 3.70 -9.51
CA LEU A 91 -5.72 3.07 -8.31
C LEU A 91 -6.35 1.68 -8.16
N ASN A 92 -5.52 0.65 -8.21
CA ASN A 92 -5.89 -0.74 -7.98
C ASN A 92 -5.76 -1.06 -6.48
N LEU A 93 -6.88 -1.34 -5.81
CA LEU A 93 -6.94 -1.74 -4.39
C LEU A 93 -6.88 -3.26 -4.20
N CYS A 94 -6.38 -3.97 -5.20
CA CYS A 94 -6.22 -5.42 -5.23
C CYS A 94 -7.57 -6.18 -5.25
N LEU A 95 -7.53 -7.46 -4.92
CA LEU A 95 -8.66 -8.38 -5.06
C LEU A 95 -9.70 -8.17 -3.95
N SER A 96 -10.96 -8.07 -4.35
CA SER A 96 -12.10 -8.30 -3.46
C SER A 96 -12.61 -9.72 -3.68
N PRO A 97 -12.90 -10.51 -2.63
CA PRO A 97 -13.62 -11.77 -2.79
C PRO A 97 -14.99 -11.52 -3.43
N LEU A 98 -15.48 -12.52 -4.17
CA LEU A 98 -16.84 -12.56 -4.74
C LEU A 98 -17.90 -12.82 -3.67
#